data_AF-A0A1H5PIC6-F1
#
_entry.id   AF-A0A1H5PIC6-F1
#
_cell.length_a   1.000
_cell.length_b   1.000
_cell.length_c   1.000
_cell.angle_alpha   90.00
_cell.angle_beta   90.00
_cell.angle_gamma   90.00
#
_symmetry.space_group_name_H-M   'P 1'
#
loop_
_entity.id
_entity.type
_entity.pdbx_description
1 polymer ?
#
loop_
_entity_poly.entity_id
_entity_poly.type
_entity_poly.pdbx_seq_one_letter_code
_entity_poly.pdbx_strand_id
1 'polypeptide(L)'
;GHVGEWVAIRLSDGGSDGVHYPSKGVAAQHQFHESLCTYVKVPPDGMTPRAAEVVLRFYRNAYAAGFRQSDPDAHLNIRMTSKFIPGR
;
A
#
# COMPACT_ATOMS: atom_id res chain seq x y z
N GLY A 1 -10.99 15.03 3.27
CA GLY A 1 -10.40 14.41 2.07
C GLY A 1 -9.29 13.48 2.52
N HIS A 2 -9.16 12.31 1.89
CA HIS A 2 -8.26 11.23 2.32
C HIS A 2 -6.86 11.30 1.70
N VAL A 3 -6.43 12.51 1.33
CA VAL A 3 -5.16 12.74 0.63
C VAL A 3 -4.01 12.26 1.50
N GLY A 4 -3.12 11.47 0.91
CA GLY A 4 -1.95 10.92 1.60
C GLY A 4 -2.22 9.64 2.39
N GLU A 5 -3.48 9.21 2.52
CA GLU A 5 -3.82 7.90 3.05
C GLU A 5 -3.68 6.82 1.96
N TRP A 6 -3.72 5.56 2.35
CA TRP A 6 -3.49 4.40 1.49
C TRP A 6 -4.78 3.60 1.31
N VAL A 7 -5.00 3.07 0.12
CA VAL A 7 -6.14 2.21 -0.20
C VAL A 7 -5.64 0.91 -0.81
N ALA A 8 -6.23 -0.22 -0.40
CA ALA A 8 -5.98 -1.52 -1.00
C ALA A 8 -6.89 -1.73 -2.21
N ILE A 9 -6.29 -2.08 -3.35
CA ILE A 9 -6.97 -2.36 -4.62
C ILE A 9 -6.63 -3.78 -5.05
N ARG A 10 -7.65 -4.64 -5.17
CA ARG A 10 -7.48 -6.02 -5.63
C ARG A 10 -7.03 -6.07 -7.08
N LEU A 11 -6.02 -6.89 -7.38
CA LEU A 11 -5.50 -7.02 -8.74
C LEU A 11 -6.48 -7.78 -9.66
N SER A 12 -7.31 -8.68 -9.14
CA SER A 12 -8.25 -9.47 -9.94
C SER A 12 -9.30 -8.59 -10.62
N ASP A 13 -9.96 -7.71 -9.87
CA ASP A 13 -11.14 -6.97 -10.31
C ASP A 13 -11.02 -5.45 -10.14
N GLY A 14 -9.96 -4.96 -9.51
CA GLY A 14 -9.81 -3.53 -9.17
C GLY A 14 -10.68 -3.07 -8.00
N GLY A 15 -11.31 -4.01 -7.27
CA GLY A 15 -12.16 -3.70 -6.13
C GLY A 15 -11.36 -3.21 -4.92
N SER A 16 -12.05 -2.53 -4.01
CA SER A 16 -11.51 -2.05 -2.73
C SER A 16 -12.49 -2.39 -1.60
N ASP A 17 -11.99 -2.45 -0.38
CA ASP A 17 -12.80 -2.49 0.85
C ASP A 17 -13.36 -1.11 1.23
N GLY A 18 -12.94 -0.05 0.54
CA GLY A 18 -13.37 1.32 0.82
C GLY A 18 -12.73 1.92 2.07
N VAL A 19 -11.71 1.26 2.63
CA VAL A 19 -11.01 1.73 3.83
C VAL A 19 -9.76 2.52 3.43
N HIS A 20 -9.55 3.62 4.15
CA HIS A 20 -8.37 4.45 4.02
C HIS A 20 -7.44 4.24 5.21
N TYR A 21 -6.18 3.93 4.93
CA TYR A 21 -5.19 3.53 5.91
C TYR A 21 -4.08 4.58 6.06
N PRO A 22 -3.54 4.76 7.27
CA PRO A 22 -2.48 5.77 7.51
C PRO A 22 -1.13 5.38 6.87
N SER A 23 -0.89 4.08 6.65
CA SER A 23 0.31 3.58 5.98
C SER A 23 0.00 2.37 5.10
N LYS A 24 0.91 2.09 4.18
CA LYS A 24 0.82 0.92 3.30
C LYS A 24 0.90 -0.39 4.10
N GLY A 25 1.78 -0.46 5.10
CA GLY A 25 1.91 -1.63 5.96
C GLY A 25 0.62 -1.97 6.71
N VAL A 26 -0.09 -0.95 7.23
CA VAL A 26 -1.40 -1.17 7.87
C VAL A 26 -2.43 -1.67 6.86
N ALA A 27 -2.47 -1.10 5.65
CA ALA A 27 -3.36 -1.56 4.60
C ALA A 27 -3.12 -3.04 4.27
N ALA A 28 -1.86 -3.47 4.15
CA ALA A 28 -1.51 -4.85 3.83
C ALA A 28 -1.93 -5.84 4.92
N GLN A 29 -1.72 -5.50 6.20
CA GLN A 29 -2.11 -6.33 7.34
C GLN A 29 -3.62 -6.59 7.42
N HIS A 30 -4.45 -5.71 6.85
CA HIS A 30 -5.90 -5.85 6.83
C HIS A 30 -6.41 -6.71 5.66
N GLN A 31 -5.55 -7.12 4.73
CA GLN A 31 -5.95 -7.95 3.59
C GLN A 31 -5.66 -9.43 3.83
N PHE A 32 -6.65 -10.29 3.59
CA PHE A 32 -6.47 -11.75 3.64
C PHE A 32 -5.40 -12.25 2.66
N HIS A 33 -5.29 -11.60 1.51
CA HIS A 33 -4.32 -11.95 0.46
C HIS A 33 -3.52 -10.71 0.07
N GLU A 34 -2.63 -10.26 0.95
CA GLU A 34 -1.86 -9.02 0.79
C GLU A 34 -1.10 -8.90 -0.55
N SER A 35 -0.64 -10.02 -1.10
CA SER A 35 0.10 -10.04 -2.35
C SER A 35 -0.78 -9.90 -3.59
N LEU A 36 -2.09 -10.16 -3.46
CA LEU A 36 -3.07 -10.02 -4.54
C LEU A 36 -3.68 -8.62 -4.62
N CYS A 37 -3.14 -7.67 -3.86
CA CYS A 37 -3.53 -6.27 -3.86
C CYS A 37 -2.36 -5.37 -4.28
N THR A 38 -2.70 -4.25 -4.92
CA THR A 38 -1.83 -3.08 -5.01
C THR A 38 -2.28 -2.02 -4.02
N TYR A 39 -1.34 -1.26 -3.50
CA TYR A 39 -1.60 -0.25 -2.47
C TYR A 39 -1.32 1.11 -3.05
N VAL A 40 -2.36 1.93 -3.19
CA VAL A 40 -2.27 3.23 -3.82
C VAL A 40 -2.41 4.31 -2.75
N LYS A 41 -1.46 5.24 -2.72
CA LYS A 41 -1.57 6.44 -1.91
C LYS A 41 -2.48 7.42 -2.60
N VAL A 42 -3.49 7.93 -1.90
CA VAL A 42 -4.48 8.87 -2.45
C VAL A 42 -3.78 10.18 -2.81
N PRO A 43 -3.76 10.56 -4.11
CA PRO A 43 -3.09 11.77 -4.55
C PRO A 43 -3.93 13.03 -4.22
N PRO A 44 -3.29 14.20 -4.07
CA PRO A 44 -3.96 15.45 -3.70
C PRO A 44 -4.98 15.93 -4.73
N ASP A 45 -4.72 15.65 -6.00
CA ASP A 45 -5.56 15.97 -7.17
C ASP A 45 -6.59 14.87 -7.49
N GLY A 46 -6.63 13.81 -6.69
CA GLY A 46 -7.47 12.64 -6.94
C GLY A 46 -6.99 11.80 -8.13
N MET A 47 -7.79 10.82 -8.51
CA MET A 47 -7.45 9.91 -9.61
C MET A 47 -8.63 9.79 -10.56
N THR A 48 -8.40 10.11 -11.84
CA THR A 48 -9.42 9.90 -12.87
C THR A 48 -9.60 8.40 -13.12
N PRO A 49 -10.78 7.94 -13.58
CA PRO A 49 -11.01 6.54 -13.90
C PRO A 49 -9.98 5.98 -14.91
N ARG A 50 -9.58 6.79 -15.90
CA ARG A 50 -8.55 6.41 -16.87
C ARG A 50 -7.17 6.25 -16.24
N ALA A 51 -6.78 7.14 -15.32
CA ALA A 51 -5.52 7.01 -14.59
C ALA A 51 -5.52 5.77 -13.69
N ALA A 52 -6.65 5.50 -13.01
CA ALA A 52 -6.83 4.32 -12.18
C ALA A 52 -6.67 3.03 -12.99
N GLU A 53 -7.26 2.96 -14.19
CA GLU A 53 -7.10 1.81 -15.09
C GLU A 53 -5.63 1.59 -15.50
N VAL A 54 -4.91 2.66 -15.84
CA VAL A 54 -3.49 2.59 -16.20
C VAL A 54 -2.66 2.07 -15.02
N VAL A 55 -2.90 2.58 -13.82
CA VAL A 55 -2.21 2.14 -12.59
C VAL A 55 -2.50 0.66 -12.31
N LEU A 56 -3.76 0.24 -12.39
CA LEU A 56 -4.16 -1.14 -12.17
C LEU A 56 -3.52 -2.09 -13.19
N ARG A 57 -3.53 -1.72 -14.48
CA ARG A 57 -2.87 -2.50 -15.54
C ARG A 57 -1.36 -2.61 -15.31
N PHE A 58 -0.71 -1.52 -14.91
CA PHE A 58 0.71 -1.53 -14.59
C PHE A 58 1.01 -2.54 -13.46
N TYR A 59 0.27 -2.50 -12.36
CA TYR A 59 0.51 -3.40 -11.24
C TYR A 59 0.14 -4.86 -11.52
N ARG A 60 -0.86 -5.13 -12.38
CA ARG A 60 -1.14 -6.49 -12.89
C ARG A 60 0.05 -7.06 -13.66
N ASN A 61 0.62 -6.27 -14.56
CA ASN A 61 1.79 -6.68 -15.34
C ASN A 61 3.02 -6.89 -14.45
N ALA A 62 3.25 -5.99 -13.49
CA ALA A 62 4.32 -6.12 -12.53
C ALA A 62 4.16 -7.39 -11.67
N TYR A 63 2.96 -7.65 -11.17
CA TYR A 63 2.65 -8.87 -10.41
C TYR A 63 2.94 -10.14 -11.22
N ALA A 64 2.52 -10.18 -12.50
CA ALA A 64 2.78 -11.29 -13.41
C ALA A 64 4.28 -11.50 -13.68
N ALA A 65 5.07 -10.43 -13.63
CA ALA A 65 6.53 -10.48 -13.73
C ALA A 65 7.22 -10.85 -12.39
N GLY A 66 6.46 -11.20 -11.34
CA GLY A 66 7.01 -11.55 -10.03
C GLY A 66 7.35 -10.36 -9.12
N PHE A 67 7.04 -9.13 -9.55
CA PHE A 67 7.28 -7.95 -8.73
C PHE A 67 6.32 -7.90 -7.53
N ARG A 68 6.83 -7.39 -6.41
CA ARG A 68 6.05 -7.07 -5.20
C ARG A 68 6.36 -5.64 -4.78
N GLN A 69 5.32 -4.87 -4.54
CA GLN A 69 5.45 -3.48 -4.13
C GLN A 69 6.14 -3.42 -2.76
N SER A 70 7.24 -2.67 -2.64
CA SER A 70 7.89 -2.39 -1.35
C SER A 70 7.06 -1.42 -0.52
N ASP A 71 7.17 -1.47 0.81
CA ASP A 71 6.56 -0.46 1.68
C ASP A 71 7.50 0.75 1.75
N PRO A 72 7.08 1.94 1.28
CA PRO A 72 7.93 3.13 1.36
C PRO A 72 8.26 3.52 2.80
N ASP A 73 7.41 3.19 3.77
CA ASP A 73 7.60 3.55 5.18
C ASP A 73 8.39 2.48 5.96
N ALA A 74 8.82 1.39 5.31
CA ALA A 74 9.53 0.28 5.97
C ALA A 74 10.77 0.71 6.77
N HIS A 75 11.47 1.76 6.31
CA HIS A 75 12.69 2.28 6.94
C HIS A 75 12.41 3.13 8.19
N LEU A 76 11.20 3.66 8.36
CA LEU A 76 10.81 4.45 9.54
C LEU A 76 10.59 3.57 10.77
N ASN A 77 10.30 2.28 10.58
CA ASN A 77 10.10 1.32 11.67
C ASN A 77 11.39 0.88 12.37
N ILE A 78 12.58 1.20 11.82
CA ILE A 78 13.87 0.82 12.42
C ILE A 78 14.25 1.73 13.61
N ARG A 79 13.60 2.90 13.77
CA ARG A 79 13.96 3.89 14.82
C ARG A 79 13.20 3.77 16.14
N MET A 80 12.23 2.87 16.28
CA MET A 80 11.47 2.70 17.53
C MET A 80 11.86 1.49 18.39
N THR A 81 12.84 0.69 17.97
CA THR A 81 13.43 -0.37 18.80
C THR A 81 14.80 0.05 19.34
N SER A 82 14.90 1.25 19.94
CA SER A 82 16.00 1.51 20.87
C SER A 82 15.68 0.77 22.17
N LYS A 83 16.17 -0.47 22.24
CA LYS A 83 16.17 -1.30 23.44
C LYS A 83 16.99 -0.55 24.48
N PHE A 84 16.32 0.11 25.41
CA PHE A 84 16.95 0.67 26.61
C PHE A 84 17.54 -0.51 27.40
N ILE A 85 18.86 -0.67 27.34
CA ILE A 85 19.62 -1.59 28.20
C ILE A 85 20.07 -0.74 29.40
N PRO A 86 19.43 -0.83 30.58
CA PRO A 86 19.99 -0.19 31.76
C PRO A 86 21.32 -0.87 32.12
N GLY A 87 22.32 -0.04 32.33
CA GLY A 87 23.71 -0.40 32.53
C GLY A 87 23.97 -1.28 33.75
N ARG A 88 25.12 -1.97 33.67
CA ARG A 88 25.84 -2.56 34.80
C ARG A 88 26.23 -1.51 35.82
#